data_AF-F6HXR6-F1
#
_entry.id   AF-F6HXR6-F1
#
_cell.length_a   1.000
_cell.length_b   1.000
_cell.length_c   1.000
_cell.angle_alpha   90.00
_cell.angle_beta   90.00
_cell.angle_gamma   90.00
#
_symmetry.space_group_name_H-M   'P 1'
#
loop_
_entity.id
_entity.type
_entity.pdbx_description
1 polymer ?
#
loop_
_entity_poly.entity_id
_entity_poly.type
_entity_poly.pdbx_seq_one_letter_code
_entity_poly.pdbx_strand_id
1 'polypeptide(L)'
;MVEKILEVNPVSINDKNEEKKNVVLLAVENRQPEVYELLFKRKFRKDSVFRAVDNDGNSALHLAAMLRNYQPWHIPGAALQMQWEMKWYKYVKNSMPPHFFTRYNDKKRTPKEIFTEAHSELLKKGGKWLNSTSSSCSVVATLIATVAFATSATVPGSFNENNGKPNLAHQSAFNLFAVSSLIALCFSVTSLVMFLAILTSRHQEDDFHEELPRKLLFGLTALFISIAAMLVSFCAGHFFVLKDELKYAALPVYAVTCLPISFFAIAQFSLYFDLAWATFRKVPQRSYKMAF
;
A
#
# COMPACT_ATOMS: atom_id res chain seq x y z
N MET A 1 -4.51 8.53 -28.69
CA MET A 1 -5.27 9.55 -29.45
C MET A 1 -4.61 10.92 -29.36
N VAL A 2 -4.47 11.50 -28.16
CA VAL A 2 -3.84 12.83 -27.95
C VAL A 2 -2.46 12.95 -28.62
N GLU A 3 -1.63 11.91 -28.51
CA GLU A 3 -0.31 11.86 -29.15
C GLU A 3 -0.35 12.11 -30.66
N LYS A 4 -1.19 11.37 -31.38
CA LYS A 4 -1.36 11.47 -32.84
C LYS A 4 -1.85 12.85 -33.25
N ILE A 5 -2.77 13.45 -32.49
CA ILE A 5 -3.28 14.81 -32.75
C ILE A 5 -2.13 15.82 -32.66
N LEU A 6 -1.29 15.70 -31.63
CA LEU A 6 -0.14 16.60 -31.44
C LEU A 6 1.03 16.35 -32.40
N GLU A 7 1.07 15.20 -33.07
CA GLU A 7 2.02 14.93 -34.17
C GLU A 7 1.56 15.59 -35.46
N VAL A 8 0.27 15.48 -35.78
CA VAL A 8 -0.32 16.06 -37.00
C VAL A 8 -0.45 17.59 -36.89
N ASN A 9 -0.90 18.10 -35.74
CA ASN A 9 -1.03 19.53 -35.49
C ASN A 9 -0.49 19.91 -34.09
N PRO A 10 0.83 20.19 -33.97
CA PRO A 10 1.46 20.54 -32.70
C PRO A 10 0.93 21.84 -32.06
N VAL A 11 0.32 22.74 -32.84
CA VAL A 11 -0.14 24.05 -32.35
C VAL A 11 -1.38 23.90 -31.46
N SER A 12 -2.16 22.85 -31.67
CA SER A 12 -3.40 22.54 -30.92
C SER A 12 -3.18 22.36 -29.41
N ILE A 13 -1.93 22.16 -28.96
CA ILE A 13 -1.57 22.16 -27.53
C ILE A 13 -1.95 23.47 -26.82
N ASN A 14 -2.05 24.58 -27.56
CA ASN A 14 -2.43 25.89 -27.03
C ASN A 14 -3.94 26.15 -27.08
N ASP A 15 -4.71 25.27 -27.71
CA ASP A 15 -6.16 25.43 -27.82
C ASP A 15 -6.76 25.38 -26.41
N LYS A 16 -7.77 26.22 -26.22
CA LYS A 16 -8.46 26.39 -24.95
C LYS A 16 -9.95 26.12 -25.15
N ASN A 17 -10.56 25.48 -24.16
CA ASN A 17 -12.02 25.39 -24.11
C ASN A 17 -12.65 26.72 -23.63
N GLU A 18 -13.97 26.74 -23.49
CA GLU A 18 -14.75 27.88 -23.00
C GLU A 18 -14.32 28.37 -21.60
N GLU A 19 -13.78 27.46 -20.79
CA GLU A 19 -13.24 27.73 -19.45
C GLU A 19 -11.79 28.24 -19.46
N LYS A 20 -11.22 28.54 -20.64
CA LYS A 20 -9.80 28.86 -20.87
C LYS A 20 -8.81 27.75 -20.47
N LYS A 21 -9.28 26.52 -20.26
CA LYS A 21 -8.44 25.36 -19.96
C LYS A 21 -7.82 24.80 -21.23
N ASN A 22 -6.51 24.66 -21.23
CA ASN A 22 -5.78 23.92 -22.26
C ASN A 22 -5.69 22.42 -21.91
N VAL A 23 -5.09 21.64 -22.81
CA VAL A 23 -4.94 20.19 -22.64
C VAL A 23 -4.18 19.80 -21.37
N VAL A 24 -3.25 20.62 -20.87
CA VAL A 24 -2.52 20.37 -19.61
C VAL A 24 -3.46 20.50 -18.43
N LEU A 25 -4.23 21.60 -18.34
CA LEU A 25 -5.19 21.83 -17.26
C LEU A 25 -6.27 20.74 -17.24
N LEU A 26 -6.80 20.36 -18.41
CA LEU A 26 -7.79 19.29 -18.56
C LEU A 26 -7.23 17.93 -18.15
N ALA A 27 -5.99 17.61 -18.52
CA ALA A 27 -5.34 16.36 -18.11
C ALA A 27 -5.20 16.28 -16.59
N VAL A 28 -4.91 17.41 -15.93
CA VAL A 28 -4.76 17.46 -14.48
C VAL A 28 -6.07 17.36 -13.74
N GLU A 29 -7.04 18.16 -14.17
CA GLU A 29 -8.38 18.18 -13.60
C GLU A 29 -9.05 16.81 -13.67
N ASN A 30 -8.87 16.08 -14.77
CA ASN A 30 -9.50 14.79 -14.99
C ASN A 30 -8.63 13.60 -14.57
N ARG A 31 -7.54 13.82 -13.81
CA ARG A 31 -6.61 12.77 -13.36
C ARG A 31 -6.20 11.84 -14.51
N GLN A 32 -5.58 12.41 -15.55
CA GLN A 32 -5.02 11.67 -16.69
C GLN A 32 -3.48 11.69 -16.66
N PRO A 33 -2.82 10.90 -15.79
CA PRO A 33 -1.37 10.89 -15.62
C PRO A 33 -0.60 10.57 -16.89
N GLU A 34 -1.07 9.64 -17.71
CA GLU A 34 -0.40 9.23 -18.95
C GLU A 34 -0.40 10.37 -19.98
N VAL A 35 -1.53 11.08 -20.11
CA VAL A 35 -1.64 12.26 -20.97
C VAL A 35 -0.75 13.37 -20.45
N TYR A 36 -0.76 13.63 -19.14
CA TYR A 36 0.09 14.65 -18.53
C TYR A 36 1.58 14.35 -18.71
N GLU A 37 1.99 13.11 -18.49
CA GLU A 37 3.37 12.65 -18.65
C GLU A 37 3.83 12.79 -20.10
N LEU A 38 2.96 12.44 -21.06
CA LEU A 38 3.21 12.63 -22.49
C LEU A 38 3.45 14.11 -22.82
N LEU A 39 2.59 15.00 -22.31
CA LEU A 39 2.72 16.45 -22.51
C LEU A 39 4.01 16.98 -21.87
N PHE A 40 4.35 16.49 -20.68
CA PHE A 40 5.54 16.91 -19.94
C PHE A 40 6.86 16.47 -20.60
N LYS A 41 6.88 15.29 -21.24
CA LYS A 41 8.06 14.75 -21.94
C LYS A 41 8.37 15.48 -23.25
N ARG A 42 7.39 16.09 -23.93
CA ARG A 42 7.58 16.80 -25.21
C ARG A 42 8.45 18.05 -25.03
N LYS A 43 9.49 18.22 -25.87
CA LYS A 43 10.48 19.31 -25.75
C LYS A 43 9.97 20.72 -26.15
N PHE A 44 8.87 20.84 -26.88
CA PHE A 44 8.38 22.09 -27.47
C PHE A 44 7.48 22.90 -26.51
N ARG A 45 7.72 24.22 -26.37
CA ARG A 45 6.88 25.22 -25.65
C ARG A 45 6.34 24.81 -24.28
N LYS A 46 7.20 24.21 -23.43
CA LYS A 46 6.80 23.80 -22.07
C LYS A 46 6.32 24.96 -21.20
N ASP A 47 6.98 26.12 -21.28
CA ASP A 47 6.73 27.20 -20.34
C ASP A 47 5.37 27.87 -20.49
N SER A 48 4.90 28.19 -21.70
CA SER A 48 3.64 28.93 -21.86
C SER A 48 2.40 28.08 -21.57
N VAL A 49 2.42 26.80 -21.96
CA VAL A 49 1.28 25.89 -21.83
C VAL A 49 1.10 25.46 -20.37
N PHE A 50 2.19 25.13 -19.67
CA PHE A 50 2.12 24.72 -18.26
C PHE A 50 1.82 25.91 -17.32
N ARG A 51 2.07 27.15 -17.74
CA ARG A 51 1.75 28.37 -16.97
C ARG A 51 0.32 28.88 -17.17
N ALA A 52 -0.48 28.21 -17.99
CA ALA A 52 -1.87 28.59 -18.24
C ALA A 52 -2.72 28.53 -16.95
N VAL A 53 -3.76 29.34 -16.94
CA VAL A 53 -4.82 29.33 -15.93
C VAL A 53 -6.19 29.30 -16.61
N ASP A 54 -7.16 28.76 -15.89
CA ASP A 54 -8.57 28.80 -16.29
C ASP A 54 -9.20 30.18 -16.02
N ASN A 55 -10.52 30.29 -16.24
CA ASN A 55 -11.28 31.53 -16.02
C ASN A 55 -11.29 32.03 -14.57
N ASP A 56 -11.04 31.16 -13.59
CA ASP A 56 -11.02 31.49 -12.16
C ASP A 56 -9.57 31.73 -11.64
N GLY A 57 -8.60 31.80 -12.55
CA GLY A 57 -7.19 31.94 -12.21
C GLY A 57 -6.55 30.67 -11.63
N ASN A 58 -7.22 29.51 -11.71
CA ASN A 58 -6.66 28.24 -11.22
C ASN A 58 -5.55 27.76 -12.17
N SER A 59 -4.37 27.53 -11.60
CA SER A 59 -3.28 26.83 -12.29
C SER A 59 -3.48 25.32 -12.29
N ALA A 60 -2.63 24.59 -13.02
CA ALA A 60 -2.57 23.13 -12.96
C ALA A 60 -2.50 22.61 -11.52
N LEU A 61 -1.73 23.27 -10.65
CA LEU A 61 -1.60 22.85 -9.25
C LEU A 61 -2.89 23.05 -8.44
N HIS A 62 -3.68 24.10 -8.71
CA HIS A 62 -5.00 24.28 -8.11
C HIS A 62 -5.96 23.17 -8.55
N LEU A 63 -5.97 22.80 -9.83
CA LEU A 63 -6.81 21.72 -10.36
C LEU A 63 -6.39 20.34 -9.81
N ALA A 64 -5.08 20.14 -9.58
CA ALA A 64 -4.58 18.94 -8.90
C ALA A 64 -5.02 18.88 -7.43
N ALA A 65 -5.24 20.04 -6.81
CA ALA A 65 -5.64 20.15 -5.41
C ALA A 65 -7.14 19.89 -5.16
N MET A 66 -7.98 20.00 -6.19
CA MET A 66 -9.42 19.76 -6.07
C MET A 66 -9.73 18.27 -6.06
N LEU A 67 -10.63 17.83 -5.19
CA LEU A 67 -11.18 16.48 -5.18
C LEU A 67 -12.53 16.47 -5.94
N ARG A 68 -12.67 15.65 -6.98
CA ARG A 68 -13.94 15.49 -7.70
C ARG A 68 -14.74 14.30 -7.15
N ASN A 69 -16.05 14.32 -7.36
CA ASN A 69 -16.98 13.24 -6.97
C ASN A 69 -16.75 11.91 -7.70
N TYR A 70 -15.88 11.91 -8.72
CA TYR A 70 -15.46 10.71 -9.42
C TYR A 70 -14.24 10.11 -8.72
N GLN A 71 -14.32 8.84 -8.29
CA GLN A 71 -13.17 8.09 -7.77
C GLN A 71 -12.22 7.76 -8.93
N PRO A 72 -11.12 8.52 -9.13
CA PRO A 72 -10.30 8.34 -10.32
C PRO A 72 -9.42 7.10 -10.21
N TRP A 73 -9.06 6.73 -8.99
CA TRP A 73 -8.22 5.59 -8.67
C TRP A 73 -9.13 4.45 -8.22
N HIS A 74 -9.37 3.45 -9.08
CA HIS A 74 -10.11 2.24 -8.67
C HIS A 74 -9.20 1.37 -7.79
N ILE A 75 -9.04 1.75 -6.53
CA ILE A 75 -8.11 1.13 -5.58
C ILE A 75 -8.83 0.91 -4.25
N PRO A 76 -8.67 -0.26 -3.61
CA PRO A 76 -9.38 -0.55 -2.37
C PRO A 76 -8.91 0.34 -1.22
N GLY A 77 -9.85 0.93 -0.49
CA GLY A 77 -9.55 1.63 0.77
C GLY A 77 -9.26 3.12 0.63
N ALA A 78 -9.85 3.91 1.53
CA ALA A 78 -9.74 5.37 1.53
C ALA A 78 -8.30 5.87 1.74
N ALA A 79 -7.46 5.10 2.43
CA ALA A 79 -6.06 5.46 2.66
C ALA A 79 -5.21 5.39 1.38
N LEU A 80 -5.42 4.36 0.56
CA LEU A 80 -4.76 4.27 -0.74
C LEU A 80 -5.25 5.36 -1.68
N GLN A 81 -6.55 5.68 -1.68
CA GLN A 81 -7.06 6.81 -2.45
C GLN A 81 -6.40 8.13 -2.01
N MET A 82 -6.25 8.38 -0.71
CA MET A 82 -5.54 9.56 -0.19
C MET A 82 -4.06 9.58 -0.61
N GLN A 83 -3.37 8.43 -0.55
CA GLN A 83 -1.99 8.31 -1.00
C GLN A 83 -1.84 8.72 -2.47
N TRP A 84 -2.76 8.29 -3.34
CA TRP A 84 -2.71 8.61 -4.76
C TRP A 84 -3.05 10.06 -5.08
N GLU A 85 -4.02 10.66 -4.38
CA GLU A 85 -4.28 12.10 -4.48
C GLU A 85 -3.05 12.92 -4.07
N MET A 86 -2.38 12.53 -2.98
CA MET A 86 -1.15 13.20 -2.54
C MET A 86 0.01 13.00 -3.54
N LYS A 87 0.18 11.80 -4.08
CA LYS A 87 1.18 11.53 -5.14
C LYS A 87 0.90 12.34 -6.40
N TRP A 88 -0.36 12.42 -6.81
CA TRP A 88 -0.78 13.21 -7.96
C TRP A 88 -0.49 14.70 -7.75
N TYR A 89 -0.88 15.24 -6.60
CA TYR A 89 -0.62 16.62 -6.22
C TYR A 89 0.89 16.93 -6.20
N LYS A 90 1.71 16.08 -5.59
CA LYS A 90 3.18 16.22 -5.57
C LYS A 90 3.79 16.09 -6.96
N TYR A 91 3.29 15.18 -7.79
CA TYR A 91 3.76 15.00 -9.17
C TYR A 91 3.54 16.26 -10.01
N VAL A 92 2.33 16.84 -9.97
CA VAL A 92 2.01 18.11 -10.66
C VAL A 92 2.75 19.28 -10.04
N LYS A 93 2.97 19.30 -8.73
CA LYS A 93 3.78 20.33 -8.07
C LYS A 93 5.22 20.31 -8.59
N ASN A 94 5.84 19.13 -8.65
CA ASN A 94 7.25 18.99 -9.01
C ASN A 94 7.52 19.23 -10.51
N SER A 95 6.51 19.13 -11.37
CA SER A 95 6.62 19.44 -12.80
C SER A 95 6.44 20.93 -13.12
N MET A 96 5.94 21.74 -12.18
CA MET A 96 5.67 23.16 -12.38
C MET A 96 6.83 24.06 -11.93
N PRO A 97 7.07 25.22 -12.57
CA PRO A 97 8.07 26.18 -12.13
C PRO A 97 7.86 26.64 -10.67
N PRO A 98 8.93 26.90 -9.88
CA PRO A 98 8.81 27.16 -8.44
C PRO A 98 7.89 28.32 -8.03
N HIS A 99 7.74 29.33 -8.88
CA HIS A 99 6.92 30.52 -8.61
C HIS A 99 5.40 30.25 -8.67
N PHE A 100 4.96 29.05 -9.07
CA PHE A 100 3.53 28.69 -9.11
C PHE A 100 3.00 28.08 -7.81
N PHE A 101 3.86 27.84 -6.80
CA PHE A 101 3.46 27.19 -5.54
C PHE A 101 2.67 28.10 -4.60
N THR A 102 2.88 29.41 -4.69
CA THR A 102 2.28 30.44 -3.83
C THR A 102 1.31 31.34 -4.59
N ARG A 103 0.97 30.99 -5.84
CA ARG A 103 0.02 31.74 -6.64
C ARG A 103 -1.38 31.57 -6.04
N TYR A 104 -2.05 32.69 -5.85
CA TYR A 104 -3.47 32.74 -5.51
C TYR A 104 -4.32 32.63 -6.78
N ASN A 105 -5.43 31.93 -6.70
CA ASN A 105 -6.51 32.05 -7.68
C ASN A 105 -7.34 33.32 -7.44
N ASP A 106 -8.36 33.56 -8.26
CA ASP A 106 -9.18 34.77 -8.17
C ASP A 106 -9.99 34.84 -6.86
N LYS A 107 -10.19 33.69 -6.20
CA LYS A 107 -10.79 33.57 -4.86
C LYS A 107 -9.80 33.76 -3.72
N LYS A 108 -8.56 34.19 -4.01
CA LYS A 108 -7.47 34.38 -3.04
C LYS A 108 -7.13 33.11 -2.24
N ARG A 109 -7.25 31.93 -2.85
CA ARG A 109 -6.89 30.65 -2.25
C ARG A 109 -5.62 30.09 -2.89
N THR A 110 -4.79 29.44 -2.09
CA THR A 110 -3.61 28.70 -2.58
C THR A 110 -3.97 27.24 -2.91
N PRO A 111 -3.18 26.55 -3.74
CA PRO A 111 -3.40 25.12 -3.99
C PRO A 111 -3.37 24.26 -2.73
N LYS A 112 -2.51 24.60 -1.75
CA LYS A 112 -2.41 23.85 -0.50
C LYS A 112 -3.68 23.96 0.34
N GLU A 113 -4.25 25.16 0.46
CA GLU A 113 -5.51 25.38 1.18
C GLU A 113 -6.67 24.62 0.53
N ILE A 114 -6.72 24.62 -0.81
CA ILE A 114 -7.73 23.86 -1.55
C ILE A 114 -7.57 22.36 -1.30
N PHE A 115 -6.33 21.85 -1.33
CA PHE A 115 -6.07 20.42 -1.11
C PHE A 115 -6.53 19.98 0.28
N THR A 116 -6.14 20.73 1.31
CA THR A 116 -6.50 20.43 2.71
C THR A 116 -8.00 20.45 2.94
N GLU A 117 -8.71 21.44 2.40
CA GLU A 117 -10.16 21.51 2.54
C GLU A 117 -10.86 20.38 1.78
N ALA A 118 -10.54 20.21 0.49
CA ALA A 118 -11.20 19.26 -0.39
C ALA A 118 -10.98 17.80 0.02
N HIS A 119 -9.82 17.48 0.61
CA HIS A 119 -9.45 16.11 1.01
C HIS A 119 -9.66 15.83 2.50
N SER A 120 -10.18 16.77 3.29
CA SER A 120 -10.36 16.63 4.74
C SER A 120 -11.16 15.37 5.14
N GLU A 121 -12.28 15.09 4.47
CA GLU A 121 -13.08 13.90 4.71
C GLU A 121 -12.40 12.61 4.24
N LEU A 122 -11.67 12.67 3.12
CA LEU A 122 -10.88 11.53 2.63
C LEU A 122 -9.74 11.19 3.60
N LEU A 123 -9.07 12.20 4.15
CA LEU A 123 -8.02 12.07 5.16
C LEU A 123 -8.56 11.38 6.41
N LYS A 124 -9.72 11.83 6.94
CA LYS A 124 -10.37 11.18 8.09
C LYS A 124 -10.74 9.73 7.80
N LYS A 125 -11.32 9.44 6.63
CA LYS A 125 -11.66 8.07 6.21
C LYS A 125 -10.41 7.21 6.03
N GLY A 126 -9.34 7.77 5.47
CA GLY A 126 -8.05 7.11 5.30
C GLY A 126 -7.40 6.77 6.62
N GLY A 127 -7.40 7.69 7.59
CA GLY A 127 -6.88 7.45 8.93
C GLY A 127 -7.68 6.37 9.68
N LYS A 128 -9.02 6.43 9.60
CA LYS A 128 -9.88 5.37 10.15
C LYS A 128 -9.58 4.00 9.52
N TRP A 129 -9.45 3.96 8.19
CA TRP A 129 -9.14 2.72 7.48
C TRP A 129 -7.77 2.14 7.89
N LEU A 130 -6.75 2.97 8.02
CA LEU A 130 -5.42 2.56 8.50
C LEU A 130 -5.48 2.02 9.93
N ASN A 131 -6.20 2.70 10.82
CA ASN A 131 -6.35 2.28 12.20
C ASN A 131 -7.10 0.95 12.32
N SER A 132 -8.23 0.80 11.62
CA SER A 132 -8.99 -0.45 11.60
C SER A 132 -8.16 -1.61 11.05
N THR A 133 -7.49 -1.42 9.91
CA THR A 133 -6.65 -2.45 9.29
C THR A 133 -5.48 -2.83 10.20
N SER A 134 -4.77 -1.84 10.75
CA SER A 134 -3.63 -2.07 11.64
C SER A 134 -4.03 -2.75 12.93
N SER A 135 -5.20 -2.42 13.49
CA SER A 135 -5.75 -3.09 14.67
C SER A 135 -6.08 -4.56 14.37
N SER A 136 -6.79 -4.85 13.27
CA SER A 136 -7.09 -6.24 12.87
C SER A 136 -5.83 -7.06 12.63
N CYS A 137 -4.84 -6.51 11.94
CA CYS A 137 -3.57 -7.20 11.71
C CYS A 137 -2.72 -7.34 12.99
N SER A 138 -2.81 -6.40 13.92
CA SER A 138 -2.15 -6.49 15.25
C SER A 138 -2.69 -7.66 16.07
N VAL A 139 -4.00 -7.92 16.01
CA VAL A 139 -4.61 -9.08 16.68
C VAL A 139 -4.03 -10.38 16.12
N VAL A 140 -3.95 -10.52 14.79
CA VAL A 140 -3.35 -11.70 14.14
C VAL A 140 -1.87 -11.85 14.50
N ALA A 141 -1.10 -10.76 14.45
CA ALA A 141 0.31 -10.76 14.84
C ALA A 141 0.51 -11.14 16.32
N THR A 142 -0.34 -10.65 17.22
CA THR A 142 -0.29 -11.00 18.64
C THR A 142 -0.59 -12.48 18.84
N LEU A 143 -1.63 -13.02 18.21
CA LEU A 143 -1.98 -14.44 18.28
C LEU A 143 -0.82 -15.33 17.82
N ILE A 144 -0.19 -15.02 16.68
CA ILE A 144 0.95 -15.80 16.19
C ILE A 144 2.15 -15.68 17.14
N ALA A 145 2.43 -14.49 17.68
CA ALA A 145 3.49 -14.31 18.66
C ALA A 145 3.25 -15.15 19.92
N THR A 146 2.02 -15.15 20.44
CA THR A 146 1.65 -15.97 21.61
C THR A 146 1.80 -17.46 21.34
N VAL A 147 1.32 -17.94 20.19
CA VAL A 147 1.45 -19.36 19.81
C VAL A 147 2.93 -19.72 19.64
N ALA A 148 3.71 -18.92 18.90
CA ALA A 148 5.13 -19.17 18.68
C ALA A 148 5.97 -19.10 19.97
N PHE A 149 5.59 -18.25 20.92
CA PHE A 149 6.19 -18.20 22.24
C PHE A 149 5.84 -19.45 23.06
N ALA A 150 4.56 -19.84 23.08
CA ALA A 150 4.11 -21.05 23.77
C ALA A 150 4.83 -22.30 23.23
N THR A 151 4.96 -22.45 21.91
CA THR A 151 5.67 -23.58 21.29
C THR A 151 7.16 -23.61 21.62
N SER A 152 7.78 -22.44 21.89
CA SER A 152 9.17 -22.39 22.37
C SER A 152 9.32 -22.86 23.82
N ALA A 153 8.26 -22.74 24.63
CA ALA A 153 8.23 -23.25 26.01
C ALA A 153 7.82 -24.74 26.07
N THR A 154 7.00 -25.21 25.12
CA THR A 154 6.50 -26.59 25.05
C THR A 154 7.11 -27.35 23.88
N VAL A 155 8.44 -27.40 23.85
CA VAL A 155 9.19 -28.08 22.80
C VAL A 155 8.85 -29.59 22.75
N PRO A 156 8.65 -30.19 21.57
CA PRO A 156 8.38 -31.61 21.44
C PRO A 156 9.52 -32.49 21.97
N GLY A 157 9.17 -33.56 22.68
CA GLY A 157 10.10 -34.55 23.21
C GLY A 157 10.55 -34.27 24.65
N SER A 158 11.34 -35.20 25.21
CA SER A 158 11.94 -35.05 26.54
C SER A 158 13.34 -34.44 26.45
N PHE A 159 13.75 -33.81 27.54
CA PHE A 159 15.13 -33.34 27.72
C PHE A 159 15.99 -34.46 28.30
N ASN A 160 17.25 -34.51 27.89
CA ASN A 160 18.22 -35.44 28.45
C ASN A 160 18.64 -34.97 29.85
N GLU A 161 18.45 -35.82 30.86
CA GLU A 161 18.72 -35.49 32.27
C GLU A 161 20.19 -35.15 32.53
N ASN A 162 21.13 -35.66 31.72
CA ASN A 162 22.56 -35.49 31.95
C ASN A 162 23.13 -34.18 31.38
N ASN A 163 22.49 -33.61 30.35
CA ASN A 163 23.02 -32.44 29.64
C ASN A 163 21.99 -31.35 29.31
N GLY A 164 20.73 -31.54 29.68
CA GLY A 164 19.64 -30.58 29.46
C GLY A 164 19.25 -30.36 28.00
N LYS A 165 19.79 -31.13 27.05
CA LYS A 165 19.49 -30.96 25.62
C LYS A 165 18.22 -31.71 25.22
N PRO A 166 17.45 -31.21 24.24
CA PRO A 166 16.30 -31.93 23.71
C PRO A 166 16.76 -33.26 23.07
N ASN A 167 16.13 -34.37 23.45
CA ASN A 167 16.47 -35.70 22.91
C ASN A 167 16.26 -35.78 21.40
N LEU A 168 15.34 -34.98 20.85
CA LEU A 168 15.03 -34.92 19.42
C LEU A 168 15.94 -33.97 18.62
N ALA A 169 16.93 -33.30 19.24
CA ALA A 169 17.77 -32.30 18.59
C ALA A 169 18.54 -32.79 17.34
N HIS A 170 18.77 -34.10 17.23
CA HIS A 170 19.43 -34.72 16.09
C HIS A 170 18.49 -34.92 14.88
N GLN A 171 17.18 -34.79 15.05
CA GLN A 171 16.21 -34.98 13.97
C GLN A 171 16.00 -33.68 13.19
N SER A 172 16.06 -33.75 11.85
CA SER A 172 15.88 -32.58 10.99
C SER A 172 14.53 -31.88 11.20
N ALA A 173 13.46 -32.63 11.48
CA ALA A 173 12.14 -32.08 11.78
C ALA A 173 12.14 -31.20 13.05
N PHE A 174 12.96 -31.53 14.05
CA PHE A 174 13.07 -30.76 15.28
C PHE A 174 13.76 -29.42 15.04
N ASN A 175 14.88 -29.43 14.29
CA ASN A 175 15.59 -28.21 13.94
C ASN A 175 14.73 -27.30 13.06
N LEU A 176 13.98 -27.88 12.11
CA LEU A 176 13.03 -27.14 11.29
C LEU A 176 11.93 -26.51 12.14
N PHE A 177 11.32 -27.26 13.06
CA PHE A 177 10.34 -26.74 14.03
C PHE A 177 10.89 -25.56 14.83
N ALA A 178 12.05 -25.73 15.47
CA ALA A 178 12.62 -24.72 16.36
C ALA A 178 12.98 -23.42 15.61
N VAL A 179 13.65 -23.53 14.47
CA VAL A 179 14.04 -22.37 13.65
C VAL A 179 12.82 -21.66 13.09
N SER A 180 11.85 -22.39 12.54
CA SER A 180 10.62 -21.78 12.00
C SER A 180 9.77 -21.12 13.09
N SER A 181 9.70 -21.71 14.29
CA SER A 181 9.00 -21.09 15.44
C SER A 181 9.65 -19.76 15.85
N LEU A 182 10.98 -19.70 15.86
CA LEU A 182 11.71 -18.47 16.19
C LEU A 182 11.49 -17.38 15.12
N ILE A 183 11.56 -17.75 13.84
CA ILE A 183 11.26 -16.85 12.72
C ILE A 183 9.83 -16.31 12.85
N ALA A 184 8.85 -17.18 13.12
CA ALA A 184 7.47 -16.77 13.33
C ALA A 184 7.36 -15.72 14.45
N LEU A 185 7.95 -15.99 15.62
CA LEU A 185 7.93 -15.06 16.75
C LEU A 185 8.55 -13.70 16.41
N CYS A 186 9.77 -13.69 15.85
CA CYS A 186 10.50 -12.45 15.55
C CYS A 186 9.75 -11.58 14.53
N PHE A 187 9.25 -12.18 13.44
CA PHE A 187 8.52 -11.45 12.42
C PHE A 187 7.13 -11.01 12.90
N SER A 188 6.48 -11.79 13.77
CA SER A 188 5.20 -11.39 14.36
C SER A 188 5.32 -10.17 15.27
N VAL A 189 6.34 -10.14 16.13
CA VAL A 189 6.62 -8.98 17.00
C VAL A 189 7.00 -7.76 16.16
N THR A 190 7.82 -7.94 15.11
CA THR A 190 8.17 -6.86 14.18
C THR A 190 6.93 -6.29 13.50
N SER A 191 6.02 -7.15 13.04
CA SER A 191 4.74 -6.75 12.45
C SER A 191 3.88 -5.96 13.43
N LEU A 192 3.77 -6.43 14.67
CA LEU A 192 3.02 -5.75 15.74
C LEU A 192 3.55 -4.35 16.02
N VAL A 193 4.88 -4.18 16.12
CA VAL A 193 5.51 -2.86 16.33
C VAL A 193 5.17 -1.91 15.19
N MET A 194 5.14 -2.39 13.94
CA MET A 194 4.82 -1.56 12.79
C MET A 194 3.36 -1.13 12.75
N PHE A 195 2.42 -2.03 13.09
CA PHE A 195 1.01 -1.67 13.19
C PHE A 195 0.73 -0.72 14.36
N LEU A 196 1.41 -0.89 15.50
CA LEU A 196 1.36 0.08 16.61
C LEU A 196 1.92 1.45 16.20
N ALA A 197 2.98 1.48 15.38
CA ALA A 197 3.54 2.71 14.84
C ALA A 197 2.59 3.44 13.87
N ILE A 198 1.63 2.73 13.26
CA ILE A 198 0.55 3.33 12.47
C ILE A 198 -0.52 3.89 13.40
N LEU A 199 -0.97 3.09 14.38
CA LEU A 199 -2.01 3.49 15.34
C LEU A 199 -1.63 4.73 16.17
N THR A 200 -0.34 4.92 16.43
CA THR A 200 0.20 6.08 17.17
C THR A 200 0.54 7.28 16.27
N SER A 201 0.40 7.16 14.95
CA SER A 201 0.69 8.25 14.02
C SER A 201 -0.37 9.35 14.04
N ARG A 202 0.05 10.59 13.73
CA ARG A 202 -0.82 11.77 13.67
C ARG A 202 -1.69 11.84 12.40
N HIS A 203 -1.44 10.94 11.43
CA HIS A 203 -2.22 10.84 10.19
C HIS A 203 -2.33 12.18 9.43
N GLN A 204 -1.22 12.89 9.27
CA GLN A 204 -1.17 14.12 8.48
C GLN A 204 -1.17 13.79 6.99
N GLU A 205 -1.62 14.73 6.15
CA GLU A 205 -1.74 14.53 4.69
C GLU A 205 -0.42 14.06 4.05
N ASP A 206 0.70 14.64 4.47
CA ASP A 206 2.02 14.28 3.95
C ASP A 206 2.46 12.86 4.35
N ASP A 207 2.00 12.35 5.50
CA ASP A 207 2.32 11.00 5.98
C ASP A 207 1.71 9.92 5.07
N PHE A 208 0.59 10.22 4.41
CA PHE A 208 -0.07 9.32 3.45
C PHE A 208 0.71 9.16 2.15
N HIS A 209 1.70 10.02 1.87
CA HIS A 209 2.50 9.91 0.65
C HIS A 209 3.43 8.69 0.67
N GLU A 210 4.17 8.53 1.77
CA GLU A 210 5.27 7.55 1.88
C GLU A 210 5.33 6.85 3.24
N GLU A 211 5.21 7.58 4.36
CA GLU A 211 5.48 7.02 5.69
C GLU A 211 4.45 5.96 6.10
N LEU A 212 3.16 6.29 6.08
CA LEU A 212 2.08 5.39 6.48
C LEU A 212 1.97 4.16 5.55
N PRO A 213 1.94 4.32 4.21
CA PRO A 213 1.91 3.18 3.30
C PRO A 213 3.12 2.24 3.45
N ARG A 214 4.32 2.80 3.69
CA ARG A 214 5.54 1.99 3.86
C ARG A 214 5.54 1.23 5.17
N LYS A 215 5.10 1.86 6.27
CA LYS A 215 4.91 1.17 7.57
C LYS A 215 3.90 0.03 7.42
N LEU A 216 2.77 0.27 6.75
CA LEU A 216 1.75 -0.75 6.50
C LEU A 216 2.31 -1.91 5.66
N LEU A 217 3.05 -1.60 4.58
CA LEU A 217 3.64 -2.59 3.71
C LEU A 217 4.65 -3.47 4.46
N PHE A 218 5.55 -2.85 5.23
CA PHE A 218 6.54 -3.57 6.01
C PHE A 218 5.88 -4.42 7.11
N GLY A 219 4.87 -3.89 7.81
CA GLY A 219 4.07 -4.63 8.78
C GLY A 219 3.40 -5.86 8.17
N LEU A 220 2.78 -5.72 6.99
CA LEU A 220 2.16 -6.83 6.25
C LEU A 220 3.20 -7.85 5.76
N THR A 221 4.36 -7.43 5.24
CA THR A 221 5.42 -8.38 4.84
C THR A 221 5.85 -9.26 6.01
N ALA A 222 6.10 -8.65 7.18
CA ALA A 222 6.49 -9.38 8.36
C ALA A 222 5.38 -10.31 8.84
N LEU A 223 4.11 -9.89 8.73
CA LEU A 223 2.96 -10.74 9.07
C LEU A 223 2.88 -11.99 8.19
N PHE A 224 3.05 -11.85 6.87
CA PHE A 224 3.01 -13.00 5.97
C PHE A 224 4.17 -13.97 6.20
N ILE A 225 5.39 -13.46 6.42
CA ILE A 225 6.53 -14.28 6.78
C ILE A 225 6.25 -15.05 8.08
N SER A 226 5.67 -14.36 9.07
CA SER A 226 5.28 -14.97 10.36
C SER A 226 4.25 -16.09 10.18
N ILE A 227 3.19 -15.86 9.40
CA ILE A 227 2.16 -16.88 9.10
C ILE A 227 2.78 -18.10 8.42
N ALA A 228 3.61 -17.90 7.40
CA ALA A 228 4.26 -18.99 6.68
C ALA A 228 5.21 -19.79 7.58
N ALA A 229 6.02 -19.10 8.39
CA ALA A 229 6.92 -19.74 9.34
C ALA A 229 6.16 -20.52 10.43
N MET A 230 5.03 -19.98 10.90
CA MET A 230 4.18 -20.67 11.88
C MET A 230 3.55 -21.94 11.30
N LEU A 231 3.09 -21.91 10.04
CA LEU A 231 2.60 -23.10 9.34
C LEU A 231 3.69 -24.19 9.23
N VAL A 232 4.91 -23.81 8.84
CA VAL A 232 6.04 -24.74 8.74
C VAL A 232 6.37 -25.34 10.11
N SER A 233 6.42 -24.50 11.15
CA SER A 233 6.63 -24.94 12.53
C SER A 233 5.56 -25.94 12.96
N PHE A 234 4.29 -25.62 12.76
CA PHE A 234 3.18 -26.51 13.11
C PHE A 234 3.26 -27.86 12.38
N CYS A 235 3.53 -27.87 11.07
CA CYS A 235 3.71 -29.10 10.31
C CYS A 235 4.88 -29.95 10.82
N ALA A 236 6.03 -29.32 11.11
CA ALA A 236 7.22 -30.00 11.61
C ALA A 236 7.03 -30.55 13.04
N GLY A 237 6.35 -29.81 13.92
CA GLY A 237 6.02 -30.26 15.27
C GLY A 237 5.01 -31.41 15.27
N HIS A 238 3.94 -31.29 14.46
CA HIS A 238 2.89 -32.28 14.37
C HIS A 238 3.33 -33.58 13.65
N PHE A 239 4.41 -33.52 12.84
CA PHE A 239 5.06 -34.73 12.31
C PHE A 239 5.46 -35.72 13.40
N PHE A 240 5.90 -35.24 14.57
CA PHE A 240 6.26 -36.11 15.70
C PHE A 240 5.07 -36.83 16.33
N VAL A 241 3.87 -36.23 16.26
CA VAL A 241 2.63 -36.82 16.78
C VAL A 241 2.09 -37.89 15.81
N LEU A 242 2.22 -37.66 14.50
CA LEU A 242 1.66 -38.53 13.46
C LEU A 242 2.54 -39.73 13.09
N LYS A 243 3.83 -39.69 13.44
CA LYS A 243 4.82 -40.71 13.01
C LYS A 243 4.43 -42.12 13.45
N ASP A 244 3.75 -42.25 14.58
CA ASP A 244 3.45 -43.55 15.22
C ASP A 244 2.00 -44.04 15.05
N GLU A 245 0.99 -43.18 14.86
CA GLU A 245 -0.43 -43.59 14.98
C GLU A 245 -1.31 -43.44 13.70
N LEU A 246 -1.05 -42.50 12.76
CA LEU A 246 -2.07 -42.13 11.74
C LEU A 246 -1.53 -41.69 10.36
N LYS A 247 -0.84 -42.59 9.62
CA LYS A 247 -0.28 -42.27 8.29
C LYS A 247 -1.32 -41.90 7.21
N TYR A 248 -2.50 -42.53 7.20
CA TYR A 248 -3.53 -42.30 6.17
C TYR A 248 -4.53 -41.17 6.49
N ALA A 249 -4.73 -40.84 7.78
CA ALA A 249 -5.63 -39.76 8.20
C ALA A 249 -4.93 -38.38 8.30
N ALA A 250 -3.59 -38.33 8.26
CA ALA A 250 -2.81 -37.11 8.33
C ALA A 250 -3.07 -36.12 7.17
N LEU A 251 -3.08 -36.63 5.94
CA LEU A 251 -3.26 -35.83 4.71
C LEU A 251 -4.55 -34.98 4.71
N PRO A 252 -5.74 -35.57 4.95
CA PRO A 252 -6.98 -34.78 4.98
C PRO A 252 -7.01 -33.79 6.16
N VAL A 253 -6.46 -34.13 7.33
CA VAL A 253 -6.40 -33.21 8.47
C VAL A 253 -5.54 -31.99 8.14
N TYR A 254 -4.35 -32.18 7.55
CA TYR A 254 -3.50 -31.06 7.12
C TYR A 254 -4.16 -30.21 6.05
N ALA A 255 -4.82 -30.83 5.07
CA ALA A 255 -5.56 -30.11 4.04
C ALA A 255 -6.64 -29.21 4.67
N VAL A 256 -7.43 -29.75 5.60
CA VAL A 256 -8.48 -29.00 6.30
C VAL A 256 -7.90 -27.87 7.17
N THR A 257 -6.80 -28.09 7.90
CA THR A 257 -6.19 -27.05 8.75
C THR A 257 -5.50 -25.94 7.96
N CYS A 258 -4.94 -26.26 6.79
CA CYS A 258 -4.27 -25.27 5.95
C CYS A 258 -5.27 -24.42 5.14
N LEU A 259 -6.48 -24.90 4.89
CA LEU A 259 -7.47 -24.21 4.05
C LEU A 259 -7.86 -22.80 4.57
N PRO A 260 -8.23 -22.60 5.86
CA PRO A 260 -8.57 -21.29 6.39
C PRO A 260 -7.41 -20.29 6.31
N ILE A 261 -6.20 -20.76 6.61
CA ILE A 261 -4.98 -19.93 6.60
C ILE A 261 -4.62 -19.55 5.16
N SER A 262 -4.76 -20.47 4.22
CA SER A 262 -4.55 -20.23 2.79
C SER A 262 -5.56 -19.21 2.24
N PHE A 263 -6.84 -19.36 2.59
CA PHE A 263 -7.90 -18.44 2.17
C PHE A 263 -7.65 -17.03 2.72
N PHE A 264 -7.29 -16.91 4.00
CA PHE A 264 -6.92 -15.64 4.61
C PHE A 264 -5.71 -15.01 3.94
N ALA A 265 -4.67 -15.79 3.66
CA ALA A 265 -3.48 -15.33 2.95
C ALA A 265 -3.83 -14.78 1.56
N ILE A 266 -4.64 -15.51 0.76
CA ILE A 266 -5.07 -15.07 -0.57
C ILE A 266 -5.87 -13.76 -0.50
N ALA A 267 -6.82 -13.66 0.43
CA ALA A 267 -7.63 -12.45 0.59
C ALA A 267 -6.78 -11.22 0.95
N GLN A 268 -5.80 -11.37 1.85
CA GLN A 268 -4.89 -10.28 2.24
C GLN A 268 -3.79 -10.02 1.18
N PHE A 269 -3.49 -11.00 0.33
CA PHE A 269 -2.47 -10.88 -0.70
C PHE A 269 -2.86 -9.85 -1.78
N SER A 270 -4.16 -9.74 -2.11
CA SER A 270 -4.64 -8.68 -3.03
C SER A 270 -4.32 -7.30 -2.48
N LEU A 271 -4.62 -7.05 -1.20
CA LEU A 271 -4.35 -5.77 -0.54
C LEU A 271 -2.85 -5.46 -0.51
N TYR A 272 -2.02 -6.48 -0.22
CA TYR A 272 -0.57 -6.35 -0.22
C TYR A 272 -0.03 -5.94 -1.59
N PHE A 273 -0.50 -6.59 -2.66
CA PHE A 273 -0.06 -6.28 -4.01
C PHE A 273 -0.49 -4.86 -4.42
N ASP A 274 -1.72 -4.46 -4.13
CA ASP A 274 -2.22 -3.10 -4.40
C ASP A 274 -1.39 -2.04 -3.67
N LEU A 275 -1.03 -2.29 -2.41
CA LEU A 275 -0.19 -1.40 -1.60
C LEU A 275 1.27 -1.34 -2.10
N ALA A 276 1.86 -2.49 -2.44
CA ALA A 276 3.20 -2.56 -3.00
C ALA A 276 3.28 -1.79 -4.33
N TRP A 277 2.31 -2.05 -5.22
CA TRP A 277 2.14 -1.35 -6.47
C TRP A 277 2.00 0.16 -6.28
N ALA A 278 1.12 0.56 -5.36
CA ALA A 278 0.89 1.97 -5.03
C ALA A 278 2.14 2.62 -4.47
N THR A 279 2.94 1.92 -3.66
CA THR A 279 4.16 2.45 -3.04
C THR A 279 5.27 2.66 -4.06
N PHE A 280 5.56 1.67 -4.90
CA PHE A 280 6.71 1.71 -5.83
C PHE A 280 6.46 2.54 -7.09
N ARG A 281 5.21 2.76 -7.48
CA ARG A 281 4.90 3.60 -8.65
C ARG A 281 5.05 5.08 -8.35
N LYS A 282 5.80 5.77 -9.22
CA LYS A 282 6.02 7.22 -9.18
C LYS A 282 4.85 8.01 -9.77
N VAL A 283 4.30 7.51 -10.87
CA VAL A 283 3.17 8.15 -11.56
C VAL A 283 1.89 7.39 -11.20
N PRO A 284 0.85 8.09 -10.71
CA PRO A 284 -0.47 7.50 -10.53
C PRO A 284 -0.96 6.83 -11.79
N GLN A 285 -1.59 5.68 -11.64
CA GLN A 285 -2.31 5.06 -12.73
C GLN A 285 -3.77 4.92 -12.36
N ARG A 286 -4.61 5.22 -13.34
CA ARG A 286 -6.00 4.83 -13.34
C ARG A 286 -6.02 3.30 -13.49
N SER A 287 -6.06 2.54 -12.39
CA SER A 287 -6.40 1.11 -12.46
C SER A 287 -7.90 1.02 -12.82
N TYR A 288 -8.46 0.09 -13.61
CA TYR A 288 -7.98 -1.09 -14.33
C TYR A 288 -7.82 -0.77 -15.84
N LYS A 289 -6.85 -1.39 -16.53
CA LYS A 289 -7.04 -1.66 -17.96
C LYS A 289 -8.29 -2.54 -18.06
N MET A 290 -9.42 -1.98 -18.48
CA MET A 290 -10.42 -2.78 -19.17
C MET A 290 -9.72 -3.26 -20.42
N ALA A 291 -9.35 -4.54 -20.45
CA ALA A 291 -8.99 -5.20 -21.68
C ALA A 291 -10.21 -5.05 -22.59
N PHE A 292 -10.12 -4.13 -23.55
CA PHE A 292 -10.96 -4.15 -24.73
C PHE A 292 -10.49 -5.27 -25.64
#